data_AF-L8DFX6-F1
#
_entry.id   AF-L8DFX6-F1
#
_cell.length_a   1.000
_cell.length_b   1.000
_cell.length_c   1.000
_cell.angle_alpha   90.00
_cell.angle_beta   90.00
_cell.angle_gamma   90.00
#
_symmetry.space_group_name_H-M   'P 1'
#
loop_
_entity.id
_entity.type
_entity.pdbx_description
1 polymer ?
#
loop_
_entity_poly.entity_id
_entity_poly.type
_entity_poly.pdbx_seq_one_letter_code
_entity_poly.pdbx_strand_id
1 'polypeptide(L)'
;MHTAAGAIDYDFLVIATGASPILLPGSARQLAVRTVEDSRSLREQLVPGAKIVLVGASWIGAEVATAALAAGADVTCVEFGPAPLAGALGEEIGLRFVDWWSEVDLRLGVGVKSVTDTGVELSSGEHIAADVVVAGIGVRPDTSWLEGSGLKIDRGVVVDEQLRTCDPHVFAVGDVAVRWSPRTNDHLLAEHWDDARTGPDAIARTLVGDAPVAHDPVPYFWSDQFGHKLQYVGHHSAEDHPVIRNGDDGKWAVAWLDETGLLTAHLSIDTPKLMIGARAAIAGGVRPDPVALQDMTQPLGQ
;
A
#
# COMPACT_ATOMS: atom_id res chain seq x y z
N MET A 1 26.37 -13.69 9.82
CA MET A 1 24.90 -13.66 10.07
C MET A 1 24.50 -14.88 10.87
N HIS A 2 23.62 -14.74 11.88
CA HIS A 2 23.09 -15.88 12.64
C HIS A 2 21.70 -16.26 12.14
N THR A 3 21.45 -17.56 11.93
CA THR A 3 20.17 -18.10 11.50
C THR A 3 19.73 -19.23 12.44
N ALA A 4 18.49 -19.69 12.33
CA ALA A 4 18.02 -20.87 13.06
C ALA A 4 18.82 -22.14 12.73
N ALA A 5 19.46 -22.20 11.55
CA ALA A 5 20.28 -23.33 11.11
C ALA A 5 21.77 -23.18 11.46
N GLY A 6 22.19 -22.05 12.05
CA GLY A 6 23.58 -21.76 12.39
C GLY A 6 24.12 -20.45 11.81
N ALA A 7 25.42 -20.23 11.99
CA ALA A 7 26.11 -19.05 11.48
C ALA A 7 26.50 -19.20 10.01
N ILE A 8 26.36 -18.12 9.25
CA ILE A 8 26.77 -18.00 7.85
C ILE A 8 27.63 -16.74 7.71
N ASP A 9 28.84 -16.92 7.20
CA ASP A 9 29.74 -15.81 6.86
C ASP A 9 29.34 -15.19 5.51
N TYR A 10 29.58 -13.89 5.34
CA TYR A 10 29.29 -13.17 4.12
C TYR A 10 30.33 -12.08 3.86
N ASP A 11 30.62 -11.83 2.59
CA ASP A 11 31.35 -10.63 2.15
C ASP A 11 30.39 -9.44 1.95
N PHE A 12 29.16 -9.76 1.52
CA PHE A 12 28.05 -8.81 1.36
C PHE A 12 26.74 -9.47 1.78
N LEU A 13 25.85 -8.68 2.39
CA LEU A 13 24.51 -9.09 2.84
C LEU A 13 23.45 -8.20 2.19
N VAL A 14 22.40 -8.81 1.65
CA VAL A 14 21.21 -8.08 1.16
C VAL A 14 20.00 -8.48 2.00
N ILE A 15 19.41 -7.49 2.67
CA ILE A 15 18.21 -7.66 3.49
C ILE A 15 16.97 -7.40 2.61
N ALA A 16 16.25 -8.48 2.30
CA ALA A 16 15.02 -8.45 1.51
C ALA A 16 13.90 -9.23 2.23
N THR A 17 13.80 -9.06 3.56
CA THR A 17 12.87 -9.83 4.41
C THR A 17 11.42 -9.37 4.28
N GLY A 18 11.15 -8.27 3.60
CA GLY A 18 9.81 -7.75 3.36
C GLY A 18 9.14 -7.22 4.63
N ALA A 19 7.83 -7.38 4.69
CA ALA A 19 6.98 -6.96 5.80
C ALA A 19 5.93 -8.04 6.13
N SER A 20 5.47 -8.04 7.38
CA SER A 20 4.41 -8.93 7.89
C SER A 20 3.11 -8.17 8.17
N PRO A 21 1.93 -8.78 7.96
CA PRO A 21 0.65 -8.15 8.28
C PRO A 21 0.51 -7.76 9.74
N ILE A 22 -0.14 -6.61 9.97
CA ILE A 22 -0.56 -6.21 11.31
C ILE A 22 -1.84 -6.96 11.65
N LEU A 23 -1.81 -7.69 12.77
CA LEU A 23 -2.95 -8.44 13.30
C LEU A 23 -3.55 -7.71 14.51
N LEU A 24 -4.84 -7.96 14.73
CA LEU A 24 -5.55 -7.50 15.92
C LEU A 24 -5.24 -8.41 17.12
N PRO A 25 -5.38 -7.90 18.36
CA PRO A 25 -5.35 -8.77 19.54
C PRO A 25 -6.54 -9.73 19.57
N GLY A 26 -6.40 -10.84 20.30
CA GLY A 26 -7.47 -11.82 20.53
C GLY A 26 -7.21 -13.17 19.86
N SER A 27 -8.26 -13.75 19.26
CA SER A 27 -8.21 -15.09 18.67
C SER A 27 -7.26 -15.16 17.48
N ALA A 28 -6.53 -16.28 17.38
CA ALA A 28 -5.64 -16.59 16.25
C ALA A 28 -6.39 -17.04 14.99
N ARG A 29 -7.73 -17.09 15.03
CA ARG A 29 -8.57 -17.46 13.87
C ARG A 29 -8.66 -16.39 12.79
N GLN A 30 -8.15 -15.19 13.05
CA GLN A 30 -8.07 -14.15 12.02
C GLN A 30 -7.07 -14.54 10.93
N LEU A 31 -7.40 -14.22 9.69
CA LEU A 31 -6.54 -14.37 8.53
C LEU A 31 -5.95 -13.01 8.15
N ALA A 32 -4.80 -13.03 7.51
CA ALA A 32 -4.28 -11.94 6.72
C ALA A 32 -3.82 -12.52 5.39
N VAL A 33 -3.70 -11.73 4.33
CA VAL A 33 -3.28 -12.24 3.01
C VAL A 33 -1.85 -11.80 2.73
N ARG A 34 -0.87 -12.67 2.98
CA ARG A 34 0.55 -12.41 2.67
C ARG A 34 1.23 -13.56 1.95
N THR A 35 0.93 -14.78 2.37
CA THR A 35 1.51 -16.01 1.80
C THR A 35 0.52 -16.70 0.86
N VAL A 36 1.03 -17.65 0.07
CA VAL A 36 0.15 -18.48 -0.78
C VAL A 36 -0.73 -19.39 0.06
N GLU A 37 -0.25 -19.82 1.23
CA GLU A 37 -1.00 -20.59 2.22
C GLU A 37 -2.19 -19.78 2.74
N ASP A 38 -1.99 -18.49 3.06
CA ASP A 38 -3.08 -17.60 3.47
C ASP A 38 -4.15 -17.50 2.40
N SER A 39 -3.75 -17.26 1.14
CA SER A 39 -4.68 -17.15 0.02
C SER A 39 -5.48 -18.44 -0.21
N ARG A 40 -4.84 -19.61 -0.06
CA ARG A 40 -5.51 -20.92 -0.16
C ARG A 40 -6.51 -21.11 0.98
N SER A 41 -6.09 -20.85 2.21
CA SER A 41 -6.92 -20.97 3.41
C SER A 41 -8.14 -20.05 3.35
N LEU A 42 -7.96 -18.80 2.93
CA LEU A 42 -9.06 -17.86 2.74
C LEU A 42 -10.02 -18.35 1.65
N ARG A 43 -9.49 -18.73 0.48
CA ARG A 43 -10.29 -19.20 -0.65
C ARG A 43 -11.20 -20.39 -0.31
N GLU A 44 -10.73 -21.32 0.51
CA GLU A 44 -11.53 -22.49 0.94
C GLU A 44 -12.73 -22.10 1.81
N GLN A 45 -12.69 -20.93 2.45
CA GLN A 45 -13.74 -20.43 3.34
C GLN A 45 -14.68 -19.42 2.66
N LEU A 46 -14.31 -18.90 1.48
CA LEU A 46 -15.18 -18.06 0.67
C LEU A 46 -16.23 -18.92 -0.05
N VAL A 47 -17.35 -19.15 0.64
CA VAL A 47 -18.48 -19.96 0.15
C VAL A 47 -19.81 -19.21 0.27
N PRO A 48 -20.85 -19.59 -0.50
CA PRO A 48 -22.14 -18.92 -0.43
C PRO A 48 -22.73 -18.89 0.99
N GLY A 49 -23.15 -17.72 1.45
CA GLY A 49 -23.75 -17.49 2.77
C GLY A 49 -22.78 -17.51 3.96
N ALA A 50 -21.47 -17.66 3.72
CA ALA A 50 -20.48 -17.48 4.79
C ALA A 50 -20.42 -16.01 5.20
N LYS A 51 -20.28 -15.75 6.51
CA LYS A 51 -20.16 -14.39 7.06
C LYS A 51 -18.70 -14.00 7.17
N ILE A 52 -18.29 -13.01 6.39
CA ILE A 52 -16.93 -12.51 6.34
C ILE A 52 -16.89 -11.13 6.97
N VAL A 53 -16.06 -10.96 8.00
CA VAL A 53 -15.73 -9.63 8.53
C VAL A 53 -14.34 -9.24 8.07
N LEU A 54 -14.26 -8.11 7.38
CA LEU A 54 -13.04 -7.44 7.00
C LEU A 54 -12.74 -6.34 8.02
N VAL A 55 -11.52 -6.29 8.51
CA VAL A 55 -11.03 -5.21 9.37
C VAL A 55 -10.11 -4.33 8.53
N GLY A 56 -10.55 -3.10 8.28
CA GLY A 56 -9.89 -2.13 7.41
C GLY A 56 -10.44 -2.15 5.99
N ALA A 57 -11.01 -1.02 5.56
CA ALA A 57 -11.39 -0.73 4.18
C ALA A 57 -10.16 -0.27 3.37
N SER A 58 -9.15 -1.15 3.31
CA SER A 58 -7.87 -0.95 2.64
C SER A 58 -7.87 -1.51 1.21
N TRP A 59 -6.74 -1.41 0.51
CA TRP A 59 -6.54 -2.07 -0.80
C TRP A 59 -6.78 -3.58 -0.73
N ILE A 60 -6.13 -4.27 0.21
CA ILE A 60 -6.32 -5.71 0.43
C ILE A 60 -7.75 -6.00 0.86
N GLY A 61 -8.32 -5.18 1.76
CA GLY A 61 -9.72 -5.31 2.18
C GLY A 61 -10.70 -5.26 1.01
N ALA A 62 -10.52 -4.30 0.09
CA ALA A 62 -11.36 -4.16 -1.10
C ALA A 62 -11.24 -5.34 -2.06
N GLU A 63 -10.02 -5.83 -2.30
CA GLU A 63 -9.78 -6.99 -3.17
C GLU A 63 -10.39 -8.27 -2.58
N VAL A 64 -10.24 -8.47 -1.26
CA VAL A 64 -10.88 -9.59 -0.56
C VAL A 64 -12.40 -9.45 -0.57
N ALA A 65 -12.96 -8.26 -0.34
CA ALA A 65 -14.39 -8.01 -0.45
C ALA A 65 -14.92 -8.39 -1.82
N THR A 66 -14.22 -7.98 -2.88
CA THR A 66 -14.56 -8.31 -4.27
C THR A 66 -14.64 -9.83 -4.49
N ALA A 67 -13.62 -10.56 -4.02
CA ALA A 67 -13.58 -12.02 -4.15
C ALA A 67 -14.66 -12.72 -3.31
N ALA A 68 -14.93 -12.22 -2.09
CA ALA A 68 -15.94 -12.76 -1.20
C ALA A 68 -17.37 -12.57 -1.73
N LEU A 69 -17.69 -11.37 -2.23
CA LEU A 69 -18.97 -11.08 -2.89
C LEU A 69 -19.16 -11.96 -4.12
N ALA A 70 -18.13 -12.12 -4.96
CA ALA A 70 -18.18 -13.01 -6.12
C ALA A 70 -18.41 -14.49 -5.75
N ALA A 71 -18.01 -14.90 -4.54
CA ALA A 71 -18.28 -16.23 -3.98
C ALA A 71 -19.67 -16.36 -3.33
N GLY A 72 -20.45 -15.29 -3.27
CA GLY A 72 -21.78 -15.26 -2.66
C GLY A 72 -21.78 -15.19 -1.13
N ALA A 73 -20.69 -14.70 -0.53
CA ALA A 73 -20.57 -14.52 0.91
C ALA A 73 -21.24 -13.22 1.38
N ASP A 74 -21.65 -13.19 2.65
CA ASP A 74 -22.15 -11.99 3.32
C ASP A 74 -20.95 -11.22 3.91
N VAL A 75 -20.68 -10.02 3.40
CA VAL A 75 -19.47 -9.26 3.76
C VAL A 75 -19.82 -8.05 4.61
N THR A 76 -19.17 -7.93 5.77
CA THR A 76 -19.12 -6.72 6.60
C THR A 76 -17.69 -6.19 6.59
N CYS A 77 -17.52 -4.89 6.41
CA CYS A 77 -16.21 -4.24 6.52
C CYS A 77 -16.26 -3.18 7.63
N VAL A 78 -15.35 -3.28 8.59
CA VAL A 78 -15.23 -2.32 9.70
C VAL A 78 -13.98 -1.49 9.48
N GLU A 79 -14.16 -0.18 9.30
CA GLU A 79 -13.09 0.80 9.05
C GLU A 79 -13.05 1.83 10.17
N PHE A 80 -11.85 2.05 10.71
CA PHE A 80 -11.63 3.02 11.77
C PHE A 80 -11.76 4.47 11.27
N GLY A 81 -11.28 4.73 10.05
CA GLY A 81 -11.33 6.01 9.39
C GLY A 81 -12.73 6.40 8.87
N PRO A 82 -12.85 7.65 8.38
CA PRO A 82 -14.14 8.22 7.96
C PRO A 82 -14.61 7.73 6.59
N ALA A 83 -13.75 7.08 5.81
CA ALA A 83 -14.06 6.59 4.46
C ALA A 83 -13.15 5.42 4.07
N PRO A 84 -13.53 4.60 3.07
CA PRO A 84 -12.63 3.62 2.47
C PRO A 84 -11.35 4.28 1.97
N LEU A 85 -10.21 3.61 2.13
CA LEU A 85 -8.90 4.10 1.68
C LEU A 85 -8.49 5.46 2.26
N ALA A 86 -9.18 6.00 3.27
CA ALA A 86 -8.89 7.33 3.81
C ALA A 86 -7.46 7.48 4.34
N GLY A 87 -6.90 6.42 4.93
CA GLY A 87 -5.50 6.41 5.36
C GLY A 87 -4.48 6.49 4.22
N ALA A 88 -4.87 6.14 2.99
CA ALA A 88 -4.00 6.15 1.82
C ALA A 88 -4.24 7.32 0.86
N LEU A 89 -5.48 7.85 0.81
CA LEU A 89 -5.90 8.85 -0.18
C LEU A 89 -6.53 10.11 0.44
N GLY A 90 -6.73 10.14 1.76
CA GLY A 90 -7.51 11.15 2.45
C GLY A 90 -9.02 10.92 2.38
N GLU A 91 -9.75 11.56 3.30
CA GLU A 91 -11.20 11.39 3.45
C GLU A 91 -11.98 11.81 2.19
N GLU A 92 -11.67 12.99 1.62
CA GLU A 92 -12.39 13.53 0.46
C GLU A 92 -12.38 12.55 -0.72
N ILE A 93 -11.22 11.96 -1.01
CA ILE A 93 -11.06 11.01 -2.12
C ILE A 93 -11.64 9.65 -1.73
N GLY A 94 -11.43 9.20 -0.49
CA GLY A 94 -12.01 7.96 0.04
C GLY A 94 -13.53 7.91 -0.07
N LEU A 95 -14.22 9.02 0.23
CA LEU A 95 -15.68 9.12 0.18
C LEU A 95 -16.24 8.86 -1.23
N ARG A 96 -15.47 9.12 -2.29
CA ARG A 96 -15.86 8.84 -3.68
C ARG A 96 -15.93 7.34 -4.00
N PHE A 97 -15.36 6.49 -3.13
CA PHE A 97 -15.40 5.05 -3.29
C PHE A 97 -16.53 4.37 -2.52
N VAL A 98 -17.27 5.08 -1.65
CA VAL A 98 -18.31 4.47 -0.79
C VAL A 98 -19.34 3.67 -1.59
N ASP A 99 -19.78 4.17 -2.74
CA ASP A 99 -20.77 3.48 -3.58
C ASP A 99 -20.27 2.14 -4.14
N TRP A 100 -18.96 1.95 -4.29
CA TRP A 100 -18.38 0.66 -4.72
C TRP A 100 -18.53 -0.42 -3.65
N TRP A 101 -18.68 0.00 -2.39
CA TRP A 101 -18.90 -0.88 -1.24
C TRP A 101 -20.39 -1.10 -0.96
N SER A 102 -21.30 -0.73 -1.87
CA SER A 102 -22.75 -0.79 -1.64
C SER A 102 -23.31 -2.20 -1.37
N GLU A 103 -22.61 -3.25 -1.81
CA GLU A 103 -22.95 -4.65 -1.51
C GLU A 103 -22.29 -5.17 -0.21
N VAL A 104 -21.50 -4.35 0.47
CA VAL A 104 -20.84 -4.65 1.75
C VAL A 104 -21.56 -3.90 2.88
N ASP A 105 -21.76 -4.53 4.04
CA ASP A 105 -22.09 -3.81 5.28
C ASP A 105 -20.86 -3.01 5.74
N LEU A 106 -20.67 -1.83 5.14
CA LEU A 106 -19.54 -0.95 5.39
C LEU A 106 -19.81 -0.06 6.61
N ARG A 107 -18.99 -0.21 7.66
CA ARG A 107 -19.08 0.53 8.93
C ARG A 107 -17.86 1.42 9.10
N LEU A 108 -18.05 2.72 8.85
CA LEU A 108 -17.01 3.76 8.91
C LEU A 108 -16.96 4.42 10.29
N GLY A 109 -15.78 4.91 10.70
CA GLY A 109 -15.59 5.53 12.01
C GLY A 109 -15.70 4.54 13.18
N VAL A 110 -15.56 3.24 12.91
CA VAL A 110 -15.78 2.16 13.88
C VAL A 110 -14.48 1.42 14.14
N GLY A 111 -14.04 1.42 15.40
CA GLY A 111 -12.87 0.65 15.83
C GLY A 111 -13.22 -0.80 16.14
N VAL A 112 -12.33 -1.72 15.77
CA VAL A 112 -12.33 -3.10 16.28
C VAL A 112 -11.36 -3.18 17.46
N LYS A 113 -11.85 -3.69 18.59
CA LYS A 113 -11.05 -3.87 19.81
C LYS A 113 -10.27 -5.17 19.77
N SER A 114 -10.92 -6.28 19.41
CA SER A 114 -10.28 -7.59 19.35
C SER A 114 -11.03 -8.58 18.46
N VAL A 115 -10.33 -9.62 18.02
CA VAL A 115 -10.94 -10.77 17.36
C VAL A 115 -11.33 -11.80 18.43
N THR A 116 -12.53 -12.34 18.30
CA THR A 116 -13.09 -13.38 19.18
C THR A 116 -13.16 -14.71 18.42
N ASP A 117 -13.48 -15.81 19.11
CA ASP A 117 -13.61 -17.12 18.45
C ASP A 117 -14.82 -17.22 17.50
N THR A 118 -15.74 -16.24 17.55
CA THR A 118 -17.00 -16.22 16.80
C THR A 118 -17.19 -14.94 15.97
N GLY A 119 -16.16 -14.10 15.80
CA GLY A 119 -16.26 -12.83 15.09
C GLY A 119 -15.38 -11.74 15.69
N VAL A 120 -15.84 -10.48 15.74
CA VAL A 120 -15.09 -9.34 16.27
C VAL A 120 -15.84 -8.60 17.38
N GLU A 121 -15.11 -8.12 18.39
CA GLU A 121 -15.60 -7.17 19.38
C GLU A 121 -15.22 -5.75 18.95
N LEU A 122 -16.20 -4.88 18.79
CA LEU A 122 -16.00 -3.47 18.46
C LEU A 122 -15.55 -2.68 19.70
N SER A 123 -14.96 -1.51 19.49
CA SER A 123 -14.58 -0.60 20.58
C SER A 123 -15.78 -0.09 21.39
N SER A 124 -16.99 -0.15 20.83
CA SER A 124 -18.26 0.14 21.53
C SER A 124 -18.69 -0.98 22.48
N GLY A 125 -18.11 -2.18 22.36
CA GLY A 125 -18.55 -3.41 23.05
C GLY A 125 -19.58 -4.22 22.28
N GLU A 126 -20.05 -3.75 21.11
CA GLU A 126 -20.87 -4.56 20.20
C GLU A 126 -20.05 -5.74 19.65
N HIS A 127 -20.70 -6.89 19.44
CA HIS A 127 -20.11 -8.06 18.80
C HIS A 127 -20.70 -8.26 17.40
N ILE A 128 -19.84 -8.44 16.40
CA ILE A 128 -20.23 -8.83 15.04
C ILE A 128 -19.81 -10.27 14.84
N ALA A 129 -20.79 -11.16 14.63
CA ALA A 129 -20.53 -12.58 14.38
C ALA A 129 -19.98 -12.81 12.96
N ALA A 130 -18.96 -13.66 12.84
CA ALA A 130 -18.34 -14.00 11.57
C ALA A 130 -17.87 -15.46 11.55
N ASP A 131 -17.93 -16.09 10.38
CA ASP A 131 -17.29 -17.38 10.13
C ASP A 131 -15.79 -17.18 9.84
N VAL A 132 -15.46 -16.07 9.17
CA VAL A 132 -14.09 -15.67 8.80
C VAL A 132 -13.86 -14.22 9.17
N VAL A 133 -12.71 -13.93 9.77
CA VAL A 133 -12.23 -12.56 10.01
C VAL A 133 -10.94 -12.36 9.24
N VAL A 134 -10.86 -11.30 8.42
CA VAL A 134 -9.65 -10.96 7.66
C VAL A 134 -9.15 -9.58 8.09
N ALA A 135 -7.90 -9.51 8.54
CA ALA A 135 -7.21 -8.28 8.88
C ALA A 135 -6.53 -7.69 7.64
N GLY A 136 -6.93 -6.47 7.29
CA GLY A 136 -6.38 -5.68 6.19
C GLY A 136 -5.90 -4.31 6.67
N ILE A 137 -5.26 -4.23 7.84
CA ILE A 137 -4.91 -2.97 8.53
C ILE A 137 -3.44 -2.54 8.36
N GLY A 138 -2.81 -2.96 7.27
CA GLY A 138 -1.42 -2.65 6.93
C GLY A 138 -0.42 -3.74 7.32
N VAL A 139 0.86 -3.45 7.07
CA VAL A 139 1.99 -4.35 7.33
C VAL A 139 3.07 -3.63 8.14
N ARG A 140 4.05 -4.40 8.63
CA ARG A 140 5.23 -3.88 9.32
C ARG A 140 6.50 -4.54 8.77
N PRO A 141 7.54 -3.76 8.42
CA PRO A 141 8.84 -4.29 8.01
C PRO A 141 9.43 -5.33 8.97
N ASP A 142 9.88 -6.46 8.42
CA ASP A 142 10.43 -7.59 9.17
C ASP A 142 11.87 -7.33 9.60
N THR A 143 12.01 -6.54 10.67
CA THR A 143 13.28 -5.99 11.17
C THR A 143 13.70 -6.49 12.54
N SER A 144 12.85 -7.27 13.24
CA SER A 144 13.11 -7.71 14.62
C SER A 144 14.44 -8.47 14.78
N TRP A 145 14.83 -9.26 13.79
CA TRP A 145 16.06 -10.03 13.79
C TRP A 145 17.34 -9.18 13.66
N LEU A 146 17.20 -7.87 13.39
CA LEU A 146 18.30 -6.91 13.28
C LEU A 146 18.59 -6.19 14.61
N GLU A 147 17.84 -6.49 15.68
CA GLU A 147 18.07 -5.91 16.99
C GLU A 147 19.52 -6.17 17.45
N GLY A 148 20.21 -5.12 17.89
CA GLY A 148 21.61 -5.19 18.31
C GLY A 148 22.65 -5.29 17.18
N SER A 149 22.24 -5.30 15.90
CA SER A 149 23.18 -5.36 14.76
C SER A 149 23.98 -4.06 14.54
N GLY A 150 23.51 -2.93 15.07
CA GLY A 150 24.07 -1.60 14.80
C GLY A 150 23.54 -0.94 13.53
N LEU A 151 22.70 -1.62 12.75
CA LEU A 151 22.02 -1.02 11.60
C LEU A 151 21.00 0.04 12.06
N LYS A 152 20.84 1.10 11.26
CA LYS A 152 19.82 2.13 11.50
C LYS A 152 18.44 1.59 11.08
N ILE A 153 17.54 1.46 12.05
CA ILE A 153 16.14 1.07 11.84
C ILE A 153 15.22 2.23 12.21
N ASP A 154 14.39 2.68 11.27
CA ASP A 154 13.36 3.70 11.47
C ASP A 154 12.16 3.36 10.60
N ARG A 155 11.12 2.75 11.18
CA ARG A 155 10.00 2.07 10.50
C ARG A 155 10.38 0.87 9.62
N GLY A 156 11.61 0.83 9.10
CA GLY A 156 12.27 -0.28 8.39
C GLY A 156 13.79 -0.05 8.35
N VAL A 157 14.53 -0.82 7.54
CA VAL A 157 15.98 -0.65 7.38
C VAL A 157 16.26 0.62 6.59
N VAL A 158 16.93 1.60 7.20
CA VAL A 158 17.22 2.88 6.54
C VAL A 158 18.34 2.70 5.51
N VAL A 159 18.08 3.13 4.28
CA VAL A 159 19.03 3.08 3.17
C VAL A 159 19.14 4.41 2.42
N ASP A 160 20.30 4.64 1.82
CA ASP A 160 20.51 5.77 0.90
C ASP A 160 19.85 5.52 -0.48
N GLU A 161 20.01 6.46 -1.41
CA GLU A 161 19.45 6.34 -2.76
C GLU A 161 20.09 5.21 -3.58
N GLN A 162 21.19 4.61 -3.12
CA GLN A 162 21.85 3.45 -3.74
C GLN A 162 21.52 2.14 -3.01
N LEU A 163 20.54 2.18 -2.10
CA LEU A 163 20.06 1.04 -1.29
C LEU A 163 21.11 0.48 -0.32
N ARG A 164 22.09 1.29 0.07
CA ARG A 164 23.10 0.94 1.07
C ARG A 164 22.63 1.32 2.46
N THR A 165 22.89 0.44 3.43
CA THR A 165 22.69 0.78 4.84
C THR A 165 23.86 1.62 5.37
N CYS A 166 23.88 1.89 6.69
CA CYS A 166 25.05 2.49 7.34
C CYS A 166 26.27 1.56 7.42
N ASP A 167 26.11 0.25 7.15
CA ASP A 167 27.22 -0.69 6.98
C ASP A 167 27.53 -0.86 5.48
N PRO A 168 28.78 -0.62 5.03
CA PRO A 168 29.15 -0.69 3.61
C PRO A 168 29.04 -2.09 2.99
N HIS A 169 28.92 -3.14 3.80
CA HIS A 169 28.73 -4.52 3.34
C HIS A 169 27.27 -4.98 3.39
N VAL A 170 26.34 -4.13 3.85
CA VAL A 170 24.93 -4.49 4.03
C VAL A 170 24.03 -3.54 3.23
N PHE A 171 23.12 -4.14 2.46
CA PHE A 171 22.11 -3.47 1.64
C PHE A 171 20.70 -3.88 2.10
N ALA A 172 19.68 -3.09 1.76
CA ALA A 172 18.29 -3.49 1.96
C ALA A 172 17.37 -3.04 0.81
N VAL A 173 16.34 -3.82 0.50
CA VAL A 173 15.44 -3.56 -0.64
C VAL A 173 14.03 -4.13 -0.43
N GLY A 174 13.03 -3.54 -1.10
CA GLY A 174 11.62 -3.93 -1.02
C GLY A 174 10.95 -3.42 0.24
N ASP A 175 9.84 -4.07 0.66
CA ASP A 175 8.99 -3.61 1.78
C ASP A 175 9.75 -3.41 3.10
N VAL A 176 10.94 -4.00 3.28
CA VAL A 176 11.74 -3.83 4.50
C VAL A 176 12.51 -2.51 4.54
N ALA A 177 12.74 -1.88 3.38
CA ALA A 177 13.66 -0.78 3.21
C ALA A 177 12.96 0.58 3.29
N VAL A 178 13.55 1.49 4.05
CA VAL A 178 13.15 2.90 4.16
C VAL A 178 14.22 3.72 3.44
N ARG A 179 13.92 4.09 2.19
CA ARG A 179 14.89 4.69 1.26
C ARG A 179 14.82 6.21 1.29
N TRP A 180 15.98 6.87 1.38
CA TRP A 180 16.08 8.29 1.07
C TRP A 180 15.77 8.58 -0.40
N SER A 181 14.81 9.46 -0.67
CA SER A 181 14.46 9.93 -2.02
C SER A 181 14.84 11.40 -2.18
N PRO A 182 15.87 11.73 -2.98
CA PRO A 182 16.16 13.11 -3.35
C PRO A 182 14.99 13.83 -4.02
N ARG A 183 14.12 13.11 -4.75
CA ARG A 183 12.92 13.66 -5.39
C ARG A 183 11.92 14.22 -4.39
N THR A 184 11.61 13.47 -3.33
CA THR A 184 10.64 13.90 -2.32
C THR A 184 11.28 14.63 -1.14
N ASN A 185 12.62 14.64 -1.09
CA ASN A 185 13.41 15.15 0.03
C ASN A 185 13.01 14.51 1.37
N ASP A 186 12.68 13.22 1.34
CA ASP A 186 12.25 12.46 2.53
C ASP A 186 12.59 10.96 2.39
N HIS A 187 12.43 10.23 3.50
CA HIS A 187 12.54 8.78 3.56
C HIS A 187 11.20 8.10 3.22
N LEU A 188 11.21 7.33 2.14
CA LEU A 188 10.05 6.61 1.64
C LEU A 188 10.09 5.14 2.09
N LEU A 189 9.00 4.71 2.71
CA LEU A 189 8.67 3.29 2.87
C LEU A 189 7.67 2.94 1.76
N ALA A 190 8.17 2.35 0.66
CA ALA A 190 7.37 2.03 -0.52
C ALA A 190 7.07 0.53 -0.56
N GLU A 191 5.89 0.14 -0.08
CA GLU A 191 5.39 -1.25 -0.07
C GLU A 191 4.76 -1.61 -1.44
N HIS A 192 5.52 -1.38 -2.51
CA HIS A 192 5.06 -1.48 -3.88
C HIS A 192 5.83 -2.53 -4.66
N TRP A 193 5.08 -3.34 -5.43
CA TRP A 193 5.67 -4.38 -6.29
C TRP A 193 6.70 -3.82 -7.29
N ASP A 194 6.44 -2.66 -7.90
CA ASP A 194 7.36 -2.06 -8.87
C ASP A 194 8.68 -1.62 -8.23
N ASP A 195 8.64 -1.12 -6.99
CA ASP A 195 9.82 -0.70 -6.23
C ASP A 195 10.69 -1.92 -5.85
N ALA A 196 10.06 -2.95 -5.28
CA ALA A 196 10.72 -4.20 -4.91
C ALA A 196 11.33 -4.93 -6.12
N ARG A 197 10.72 -4.81 -7.31
CA ARG A 197 11.23 -5.39 -8.54
C ARG A 197 12.42 -4.63 -9.13
N THR A 198 12.41 -3.30 -9.08
CA THR A 198 13.41 -2.46 -9.77
C THR A 198 14.61 -2.12 -8.90
N GLY A 199 14.44 -2.03 -7.58
CA GLY A 199 15.52 -1.73 -6.64
C GLY A 199 16.73 -2.68 -6.71
N PRO A 200 16.55 -4.02 -6.84
CA PRO A 200 17.67 -4.96 -6.87
C PRO A 200 18.70 -4.67 -7.97
N ASP A 201 18.32 -4.04 -9.08
CA ASP A 201 19.25 -3.69 -10.17
C ASP A 201 20.35 -2.70 -9.70
N ALA A 202 20.03 -1.78 -8.79
CA ALA A 202 20.99 -0.82 -8.24
C ALA A 202 22.03 -1.50 -7.32
N ILE A 203 21.57 -2.44 -6.49
CA ILE A 203 22.43 -3.25 -5.62
C ILE A 203 23.32 -4.14 -6.48
N ALA A 204 22.75 -4.84 -7.47
CA ALA A 204 23.48 -5.76 -8.33
C ALA A 204 24.64 -5.06 -9.06
N ARG A 205 24.41 -3.86 -9.62
CA ARG A 205 25.47 -3.05 -10.25
C ARG A 205 26.61 -2.76 -9.29
N THR A 206 26.30 -2.37 -8.06
CA THR A 206 27.32 -2.10 -7.04
C THR A 206 28.13 -3.35 -6.71
N LEU A 207 27.46 -4.50 -6.54
CA LEU A 207 28.10 -5.76 -6.17
C LEU A 207 28.97 -6.36 -7.29
N VAL A 208 28.63 -6.15 -8.57
CA VAL A 208 29.45 -6.63 -9.71
C VAL A 208 30.56 -5.66 -10.10
N GLY A 209 30.70 -4.52 -9.40
CA GLY A 209 31.75 -3.52 -9.65
C GLY A 209 31.44 -2.54 -10.78
N ASP A 210 30.19 -2.45 -11.22
CA ASP A 210 29.74 -1.40 -12.15
C ASP A 210 29.62 -0.05 -11.43
N ALA A 211 29.46 1.03 -12.21
CA ALA A 211 29.18 2.34 -11.65
C ALA A 211 27.88 2.31 -10.82
N PRO A 212 27.91 2.74 -9.54
CA PRO A 212 26.71 2.81 -8.70
C PRO A 212 25.65 3.71 -9.33
N VAL A 213 24.38 3.32 -9.18
CA VAL A 213 23.23 4.07 -9.68
C VAL A 213 22.26 4.32 -8.54
N ALA A 214 21.64 5.50 -8.55
CA ALA A 214 20.54 5.81 -7.64
C ALA A 214 19.26 5.08 -8.10
N HIS A 215 18.54 4.52 -7.14
CA HIS A 215 17.19 3.98 -7.28
C HIS A 215 16.19 5.00 -6.71
N ASP A 216 15.76 5.95 -7.54
CA ASP A 216 14.77 6.97 -7.16
C ASP A 216 13.64 7.12 -8.20
N PRO A 217 12.90 6.02 -8.48
CA PRO A 217 11.80 6.05 -9.43
C PRO A 217 10.63 6.85 -8.88
N VAL A 218 9.75 7.33 -9.76
CA VAL A 218 8.41 7.76 -9.35
C VAL A 218 7.63 6.52 -8.88
N PRO A 219 7.18 6.45 -7.61
CA PRO A 219 6.50 5.26 -7.08
C PRO A 219 5.24 4.92 -7.86
N TYR A 220 4.89 3.64 -7.92
CA TYR A 220 3.73 3.16 -8.67
C TYR A 220 3.12 1.93 -7.99
N PHE A 221 1.79 1.90 -7.88
CA PHE A 221 1.04 0.70 -7.54
C PHE A 221 -0.34 0.69 -8.22
N TRP A 222 -1.02 -0.45 -8.14
CA TRP A 222 -2.38 -0.62 -8.64
C TRP A 222 -3.20 -1.49 -7.69
N SER A 223 -4.51 -1.46 -7.87
CA SER A 223 -5.43 -2.40 -7.23
C SER A 223 -6.53 -2.78 -8.22
N ASP A 224 -6.96 -4.04 -8.16
CA ASP A 224 -8.07 -4.58 -8.98
C ASP A 224 -9.23 -4.96 -8.04
N GLN A 225 -10.22 -4.08 -7.91
CA GLN A 225 -11.29 -4.20 -6.92
C GLN A 225 -12.64 -3.76 -7.50
N PHE A 226 -13.73 -4.40 -7.08
CA PHE A 226 -15.11 -4.08 -7.47
C PHE A 226 -15.32 -3.96 -8.99
N GLY A 227 -14.58 -4.74 -9.78
CA GLY A 227 -14.64 -4.72 -11.25
C GLY A 227 -13.86 -3.58 -11.92
N HIS A 228 -13.16 -2.75 -11.14
CA HIS A 228 -12.38 -1.61 -11.61
C HIS A 228 -10.88 -1.80 -11.35
N LYS A 229 -10.06 -1.18 -12.19
CA LYS A 229 -8.62 -1.08 -11.99
C LYS A 229 -8.26 0.34 -11.55
N LEU A 230 -7.65 0.47 -10.39
CA LEU A 230 -7.07 1.72 -9.90
C LEU A 230 -5.56 1.72 -10.15
N GLN A 231 -5.01 2.86 -10.53
CA GLN A 231 -3.57 3.04 -10.67
C GLN A 231 -3.16 4.33 -9.95
N TYR A 232 -2.23 4.21 -9.02
CA TYR A 232 -1.65 5.34 -8.31
C TYR A 232 -0.18 5.48 -8.67
N VAL A 233 0.25 6.71 -8.92
CA VAL A 233 1.63 7.05 -9.26
C VAL A 233 2.07 8.31 -8.52
N GLY A 234 3.32 8.33 -8.07
CA GLY A 234 3.89 9.44 -7.30
C GLY A 234 3.82 9.22 -5.78
N HIS A 235 3.94 10.31 -5.04
CA HIS A 235 3.90 10.32 -3.59
C HIS A 235 3.35 11.66 -3.12
N HIS A 236 2.10 11.68 -2.64
CA HIS A 236 1.50 12.87 -2.07
C HIS A 236 1.69 12.91 -0.56
N SER A 237 1.85 14.12 -0.03
CA SER A 237 1.79 14.40 1.40
C SER A 237 0.36 14.66 1.87
N ALA A 238 0.13 14.74 3.18
CA ALA A 238 -1.18 15.12 3.71
C ALA A 238 -1.49 16.62 3.48
N GLU A 239 -0.44 17.40 3.21
CA GLU A 239 -0.46 18.83 2.95
C GLU A 239 -0.73 19.16 1.48
N ASP A 240 -0.55 18.18 0.58
CA ASP A 240 -0.79 18.36 -0.85
C ASP A 240 -2.29 18.53 -1.13
N HIS A 241 -2.59 19.43 -2.06
CA HIS A 241 -3.95 19.74 -2.46
C HIS A 241 -4.45 18.76 -3.53
N PRO A 242 -5.52 17.97 -3.26
CA PRO A 242 -6.13 17.13 -4.27
C PRO A 242 -6.96 17.96 -5.25
N VAL A 243 -6.69 17.78 -6.54
CA VAL A 243 -7.46 18.33 -7.66
C VAL A 243 -8.17 17.18 -8.37
N ILE A 244 -9.49 17.14 -8.22
CA ILE A 244 -10.34 16.16 -8.89
C ILE A 244 -10.45 16.53 -10.37
N ARG A 245 -10.12 15.57 -11.23
CA ARG A 245 -10.16 15.68 -12.69
C ARG A 245 -11.40 14.97 -13.20
N ASN A 246 -12.39 15.72 -13.70
CA ASN A 246 -13.64 15.18 -14.22
C ASN A 246 -13.51 14.89 -15.71
N GLY A 247 -14.03 13.75 -16.15
CA GLY A 247 -14.15 13.38 -17.54
C GLY A 247 -15.59 13.06 -17.93
N ASP A 248 -15.78 12.58 -19.15
CA ASP A 248 -17.08 12.18 -19.66
C ASP A 248 -17.64 10.94 -18.92
N ASP A 249 -18.96 10.78 -18.97
CA ASP A 249 -19.69 9.62 -18.43
C ASP A 249 -19.43 9.34 -16.94
N GLY A 250 -19.13 10.38 -16.15
CA GLY A 250 -18.85 10.26 -14.72
C GLY A 250 -17.47 9.69 -14.40
N LYS A 251 -16.58 9.53 -15.39
CA LYS A 251 -15.18 9.18 -15.15
C LYS A 251 -14.48 10.30 -14.40
N TRP A 252 -13.56 9.92 -13.53
CA TRP A 252 -12.76 10.87 -12.80
C TRP A 252 -11.38 10.30 -12.47
N ALA A 253 -10.47 11.21 -12.16
CA ALA A 253 -9.14 10.96 -11.65
C ALA A 253 -8.80 12.00 -10.58
N VAL A 254 -7.66 11.87 -9.92
CA VAL A 254 -7.16 12.85 -8.95
C VAL A 254 -5.70 13.13 -9.25
N ALA A 255 -5.33 14.39 -9.18
CA ALA A 255 -3.95 14.85 -9.17
C ALA A 255 -3.68 15.55 -7.83
N TRP A 256 -2.52 15.34 -7.22
CA TRP A 256 -2.12 16.07 -6.01
C TRP A 256 -1.05 17.10 -6.36
N LEU A 257 -1.24 18.31 -5.85
CA LEU A 257 -0.30 19.42 -6.04
C LEU A 257 0.28 19.85 -4.69
N ASP A 258 1.59 20.06 -4.62
CA ASP A 258 2.21 20.69 -3.43
C ASP A 258 1.84 22.19 -3.34
N GLU A 259 2.27 22.87 -2.27
CA GLU A 259 2.05 24.31 -2.06
C GLU A 259 2.60 25.21 -3.19
N THR A 260 3.54 24.67 -3.98
CA THR A 260 4.19 25.36 -5.09
C THR A 260 3.52 25.06 -6.45
N GLY A 261 2.52 24.18 -6.46
CA GLY A 261 1.81 23.71 -7.66
C GLY A 261 2.51 22.57 -8.41
N LEU A 262 3.53 21.93 -7.82
CA LEU A 262 4.18 20.75 -8.40
C LEU A 262 3.25 19.55 -8.35
N LEU A 263 3.13 18.80 -9.46
CA LEU A 263 2.40 17.53 -9.47
C LEU A 263 3.18 16.45 -8.70
N THR A 264 2.65 16.01 -7.56
CA THR A 264 3.31 15.05 -6.65
C THR A 264 2.78 13.63 -6.81
N ALA A 265 1.48 13.47 -7.08
CA ALA A 265 0.85 12.17 -7.31
C ALA A 265 -0.36 12.25 -8.25
N HIS A 266 -0.79 11.09 -8.73
CA HIS A 266 -1.99 10.94 -9.53
C HIS A 266 -2.65 9.57 -9.31
N LEU A 267 -3.99 9.55 -9.25
CA LEU A 267 -4.83 8.36 -9.19
C LEU A 267 -5.73 8.32 -10.43
N SER A 268 -5.68 7.25 -11.21
CA SER A 268 -6.60 7.00 -12.33
C SER A 268 -7.38 5.70 -12.16
N ILE A 269 -8.63 5.70 -12.62
CA ILE A 269 -9.52 4.54 -12.63
C ILE A 269 -9.77 4.16 -14.09
N ASP A 270 -9.56 2.88 -14.42
CA ASP A 270 -9.79 2.30 -15.76
C ASP A 270 -9.16 3.06 -16.94
N THR A 271 -8.14 3.87 -16.67
CA THR A 271 -7.55 4.79 -17.66
C THR A 271 -6.02 4.76 -17.62
N PRO A 272 -5.37 3.63 -17.99
CA PRO A 272 -3.92 3.44 -17.84
C PRO A 272 -3.08 4.47 -18.62
N LYS A 273 -3.62 5.05 -19.70
CA LYS A 273 -2.95 6.11 -20.46
C LYS A 273 -2.72 7.38 -19.61
N LEU A 274 -3.65 7.73 -18.72
CA LEU A 274 -3.50 8.88 -17.83
C LEU A 274 -2.37 8.66 -16.82
N MET A 275 -2.29 7.45 -16.25
CA MET A 275 -1.20 7.11 -15.34
C MET A 275 0.18 7.24 -16.01
N ILE A 276 0.34 6.78 -17.26
CA ILE A 276 1.61 6.91 -17.99
C ILE A 276 1.99 8.39 -18.17
N GLY A 277 1.03 9.23 -18.59
CA GLY A 277 1.24 10.67 -18.71
C GLY A 277 1.59 11.33 -17.37
N ALA A 278 0.90 10.94 -16.30
CA ALA A 278 1.15 11.43 -14.96
C ALA A 278 2.55 11.06 -14.46
N ARG A 279 2.98 9.81 -14.68
CA ARG A 279 4.32 9.34 -14.29
C ARG A 279 5.41 10.17 -14.96
N ALA A 280 5.25 10.47 -16.25
CA ALA A 280 6.17 11.32 -16.98
C ALA A 280 6.15 12.77 -16.48
N ALA A 281 4.97 13.33 -16.19
CA ALA A 281 4.82 14.69 -15.67
C ALA A 281 5.44 14.85 -14.27
N ILE A 282 5.21 13.90 -13.36
CA ILE A 282 5.83 13.87 -12.02
C ILE A 282 7.35 13.73 -12.14
N ALA A 283 7.83 12.84 -13.03
CA ALA A 283 9.26 12.67 -13.26
C ALA A 283 9.93 13.96 -13.77
N GLY A 284 9.23 14.72 -14.60
CA GLY A 284 9.67 16.00 -15.16
C GLY A 284 9.47 17.22 -14.25
N GLY A 285 8.85 17.06 -13.08
CA GLY A 285 8.59 18.16 -12.15
C GLY A 285 7.61 19.21 -12.69
N VAL A 286 6.56 18.77 -13.38
CA VAL A 286 5.58 19.66 -14.03
C VAL A 286 4.70 20.38 -12.99
N ARG A 287 4.36 21.64 -13.29
CA ARG A 287 3.47 22.50 -12.50
C ARG A 287 2.26 22.88 -13.35
N PRO A 288 1.23 22.00 -13.46
CA PRO A 288 0.09 22.25 -14.32
C PRO A 288 -0.79 23.39 -13.77
N ASP A 289 -1.52 24.09 -14.65
CA ASP A 289 -2.57 25.02 -14.22
C ASP A 289 -3.69 24.24 -13.48
N PRO A 290 -3.95 24.52 -12.19
CA PRO A 290 -4.96 23.80 -11.41
C PRO A 290 -6.37 23.87 -12.01
N VAL A 291 -6.70 24.94 -12.75
CA VAL A 291 -8.02 25.07 -13.39
C VAL A 291 -8.14 24.15 -14.59
N ALA A 292 -7.16 24.18 -15.51
CA ALA A 292 -7.12 23.24 -16.62
C ALA A 292 -7.02 21.78 -16.15
N LEU A 293 -6.35 21.54 -15.03
CA LEU A 293 -6.18 20.22 -14.43
C LEU A 293 -7.51 19.57 -14.02
N GLN A 294 -8.58 20.35 -13.77
CA GLN A 294 -9.90 19.79 -13.45
C GLN A 294 -10.56 19.04 -14.60
N ASP A 295 -10.10 19.24 -15.84
CA ASP A 295 -10.56 18.49 -17.01
C ASP A 295 -9.62 17.31 -17.26
N MET A 296 -10.18 16.09 -17.15
CA MET A 296 -9.44 14.85 -17.30
C MET A 296 -8.86 14.66 -18.72
N THR A 297 -9.43 15.34 -19.72
CA THR A 297 -8.97 15.30 -21.12
C THR A 297 -7.75 16.19 -21.37
N GLN A 298 -7.50 17.18 -20.50
CA GLN A 298 -6.31 18.04 -20.61
C GLN A 298 -5.05 17.25 -20.25
N PRO A 299 -3.95 17.44 -21.00
CA PRO A 299 -2.68 16.79 -20.69
C PRO A 299 -2.14 17.29 -19.35
N LEU A 300 -1.45 16.40 -18.63
CA LEU A 300 -0.79 16.72 -17.36
C LEU A 300 0.56 17.46 -17.54
N GLY A 301 1.00 17.68 -18.79
CA GLY A 301 2.40 17.92 -19.15
C GLY A 301 2.68 19.13 -20.06
N GLN A 302 1.83 20.16 -20.09
CA GLN A 302 2.10 21.41 -20.80
C GLN A 302 1.91 22.63 -19.91
#